data_AF-A0A660MUQ6-F1
#
_entry.id   AF-A0A660MUQ6-F1
#
_cell.length_a   1.000
_cell.length_b   1.000
_cell.length_c   1.000
_cell.angle_alpha   90.00
_cell.angle_beta   90.00
_cell.angle_gamma   90.00
#
_symmetry.space_group_name_H-M   'P 1'
#
loop_
_entity.id
_entity.type
_entity.pdbx_description
1 polymer ?
#
loop_
_entity_poly.entity_id
_entity_poly.type
_entity_poly.pdbx_seq_one_letter_code
_entity_poly.pdbx_strand_id
1 'polypeptide(L)' 'MDFDPKKNYYEILGVSETATADEIKKTFRKQAVKYHPDRGGSKEKFQEINEAYQVLSDDQKRQQYDMYRKGGFGAGSFDF' A
#
# COMPACT_ATOMS: atom_id res chain seq x y z
N MET A 1 4.30 -7.48 -11.89
CA MET A 1 4.41 -6.90 -10.54
C MET A 1 3.19 -7.33 -9.75
N ASP A 2 3.38 -7.76 -8.51
CA ASP A 2 2.27 -8.08 -7.58
C ASP A 2 1.64 -6.81 -6.98
N PHE A 3 1.88 -5.65 -7.59
CA PHE A 3 1.52 -4.35 -7.07
C PHE A 3 1.24 -3.36 -8.21
N ASP A 4 0.31 -2.44 -7.97
CA ASP A 4 -0.09 -1.35 -8.85
C ASP A 4 0.64 -0.06 -8.44
N PRO A 5 1.62 0.43 -9.22
CA PRO A 5 2.37 1.64 -8.92
C PRO A 5 1.50 2.92 -9.00
N LYS A 6 0.29 2.85 -9.58
CA LYS A 6 -0.65 3.99 -9.57
C LYS A 6 -1.46 4.08 -8.29
N LYS A 7 -1.58 2.99 -7.52
CA LYS A 7 -2.30 2.97 -6.24
C LYS A 7 -1.40 3.41 -5.12
N ASN A 8 -1.96 4.18 -4.20
CA ASN A 8 -1.25 4.72 -3.04
C ASN A 8 -1.51 3.84 -1.82
N TYR A 9 -0.69 2.81 -1.61
CA TYR A 9 -0.94 1.79 -0.58
C TYR A 9 -0.90 2.34 0.84
N TYR A 10 -0.09 3.37 1.06
CA TYR A 10 -0.04 4.09 2.32
C TYR A 10 -1.38 4.75 2.64
N GLU A 11 -2.02 5.40 1.65
CA GLU A 11 -3.35 6.00 1.82
C GLU A 11 -4.45 4.95 1.97
N ILE A 12 -4.38 3.84 1.22
CA ILE A 12 -5.34 2.72 1.33
C ILE A 12 -5.32 2.14 2.75
N LEU A 13 -4.14 1.88 3.31
CA LEU A 13 -3.98 1.42 4.68
C LEU A 13 -4.19 2.52 5.72
N GLY A 14 -4.19 3.79 5.31
CA GLY A 14 -4.30 4.95 6.19
C GLY A 14 -3.09 5.10 7.13
N VAL A 15 -1.89 4.84 6.59
CA VAL A 15 -0.62 4.93 7.30
C VAL A 15 0.29 5.96 6.62
N SER A 16 1.24 6.50 7.39
CA SER A 16 2.29 7.36 6.83
C SER A 16 3.25 6.55 5.95
N GLU A 17 3.89 7.20 4.98
CA GLU A 17 5.01 6.62 4.21
C GLU A 17 6.21 6.27 5.10
N THR A 18 6.30 6.90 6.26
CA THR A 18 7.31 6.62 7.29
C THR A 18 6.88 5.54 8.29
N ALA A 19 5.69 4.95 8.13
CA ALA A 19 5.18 3.95 9.05
C ALA A 19 6.08 2.71 9.10
N THR A 20 6.22 2.16 10.29
CA THR A 20 6.95 0.93 10.55
C THR A 20 6.13 -0.30 10.18
N ALA A 21 6.77 -1.45 9.97
CA ALA A 21 6.07 -2.71 9.68
C ALA A 21 5.04 -3.07 10.76
N ASP A 22 5.34 -2.79 12.03
CA ASP A 22 4.41 -2.97 13.15
C ASP A 22 3.17 -2.08 13.05
N GLU A 23 3.33 -0.80 12.67
CA GLU A 23 2.22 0.12 12.45
C GLU A 23 1.34 -0.33 11.28
N ILE A 24 1.96 -0.71 10.17
CA ILE A 24 1.28 -1.25 8.97
C ILE A 24 0.45 -2.49 9.33
N LYS A 25 1.02 -3.41 10.11
CA LYS A 25 0.32 -4.62 10.58
C LYS A 25 -0.85 -4.29 11.51
N LYS A 26 -0.68 -3.30 12.39
CA LYS A 26 -1.71 -2.87 13.34
C LYS A 26 -2.87 -2.18 12.63
N THR A 27 -2.61 -1.31 11.66
CA THR A 27 -3.66 -0.65 10.86
C THR A 27 -4.33 -1.63 9.91
N PHE A 28 -3.59 -2.51 9.25
CA PHE A 28 -4.15 -3.60 8.43
C PHE A 28 -5.20 -4.40 9.20
N ARG A 29 -4.88 -4.86 10.42
CA ARG A 29 -5.84 -5.61 11.26
C ARG A 29 -7.11 -4.81 11.55
N LYS A 30 -6.97 -3.51 11.87
CA LYS A 30 -8.13 -2.64 12.13
C LYS A 30 -8.99 -2.44 10.88
N GLN A 31 -8.35 -2.19 9.75
CA GLN A 31 -8.98 -1.99 8.44
C GLN A 31 -9.68 -3.29 7.96
N ALA A 32 -9.00 -4.43 8.05
CA ALA A 32 -9.52 -5.75 7.69
C ALA A 32 -10.79 -6.09 8.48
N VAL A 33 -10.82 -5.81 9.78
CA VAL A 33 -12.00 -6.00 10.65
C VAL A 33 -13.14 -5.06 10.24
N LYS A 34 -12.83 -3.82 9.88
CA LYS A 34 -13.80 -2.78 9.47
C LYS A 34 -14.43 -3.06 8.11
N TYR A 35 -13.63 -3.55 7.16
CA TYR A 35 -14.06 -3.81 5.78
C TYR A 35 -14.28 -5.30 5.51
N HIS A 36 -14.35 -6.14 6.55
CA HIS A 36 -14.61 -7.56 6.40
C HIS A 36 -15.98 -7.80 5.74
N PRO A 37 -16.10 -8.68 4.73
CA PRO A 37 -17.38 -8.94 4.06
C PRO A 37 -18.47 -9.42 5.02
N ASP A 38 -18.12 -10.25 6.02
CA ASP A 38 -19.08 -10.70 7.05
C ASP A 38 -19.64 -9.56 7.93
N ARG A 39 -18.98 -8.39 7.95
CA ARG A 39 -19.47 -7.20 8.66
C ARG A 39 -20.18 -6.21 7.75
N GLY A 40 -20.51 -6.61 6.52
CA GLY A 40 -21.09 -5.72 5.51
C GLY A 40 -20.09 -4.81 4.83
N GLY A 41 -18.79 -5.14 4.90
CA GLY A 41 -17.74 -4.44 4.18
C GLY A 41 -17.66 -4.82 2.70
N SER A 42 -16.94 -4.02 1.92
CA SER A 42 -16.74 -4.25 0.48
C SER A 42 -15.56 -5.18 0.24
N LYS A 43 -15.79 -6.27 -0.51
CA LYS A 43 -14.73 -7.21 -0.93
C LYS A 43 -13.59 -6.51 -1.68
N GLU A 44 -13.92 -5.52 -2.51
CA GLU A 44 -12.93 -4.72 -3.24
C GLU A 44 -12.00 -3.97 -2.28
N LYS A 45 -12.55 -3.22 -1.31
CA LYS A 45 -11.75 -2.54 -0.29
C LYS A 45 -10.88 -3.51 0.50
N PHE A 46 -11.43 -4.66 0.86
CA PHE A 46 -10.67 -5.69 1.57
C PHE A 46 -9.50 -6.22 0.72
N GLN A 47 -9.70 -6.43 -0.58
CA GLN A 47 -8.62 -6.80 -1.50
C GLN A 47 -7.55 -5.71 -1.58
N GLU A 48 -7.93 -4.44 -1.71
CA GLU A 48 -6.98 -3.32 -1.76
C GLU A 48 -6.15 -3.21 -0.47
N ILE A 49 -6.77 -3.36 0.69
CA ILE A 49 -6.09 -3.35 2.00
C ILE A 49 -5.11 -4.52 2.12
N ASN A 50 -5.50 -5.70 1.62
CA ASN A 50 -4.66 -6.89 1.65
C ASN A 50 -3.46 -6.78 0.71
N GLU A 51 -3.67 -6.27 -0.50
CA GLU A 51 -2.62 -5.98 -1.47
C GLU A 51 -1.63 -4.95 -0.91
N ALA A 52 -2.15 -3.84 -0.38
CA ALA A 52 -1.34 -2.80 0.27
C ALA A 52 -0.48 -3.38 1.41
N TYR A 53 -1.06 -4.25 2.24
CA TYR A 53 -0.31 -4.91 3.31
C TYR A 53 0.75 -5.86 2.77
N GLN A 54 0.47 -6.66 1.74
CA GLN A 54 1.46 -7.58 1.16
C GLN A 54 2.68 -6.85 0.58
N VAL A 55 2.48 -5.64 0.04
CA VAL A 55 3.57 -4.83 -0.52
C VAL A 55 4.33 -4.09 0.59
N LEU A 56 3.61 -3.44 1.51
CA LEU A 56 4.25 -2.58 2.52
C LEU A 56 4.82 -3.35 3.71
N SER A 57 4.34 -4.57 3.99
CA SER A 57 4.85 -5.41 5.09
C SER A 57 6.16 -6.13 4.77
N ASP A 58 6.51 -6.23 3.48
CA ASP A 58 7.76 -6.82 3.01
C ASP A 58 8.72 -5.69 2.62
N ASP A 59 9.86 -5.62 3.29
CA ASP A 59 10.84 -4.54 3.07
C ASP A 59 11.36 -4.51 1.63
N GLN A 60 11.54 -5.67 0.98
CA GLN A 60 11.99 -5.72 -0.41
C GLN A 60 10.91 -5.21 -1.36
N LYS A 61 9.64 -5.64 -1.17
CA LYS A 61 8.52 -5.17 -2.01
C LYS A 61 8.23 -3.69 -1.77
N ARG A 62 8.31 -3.22 -0.54
CA ARG A 62 8.15 -1.81 -0.19
C ARG A 62 9.23 -0.96 -0.85
N GLN A 63 10.49 -1.39 -0.80
CA GLN A 63 11.58 -0.69 -1.48
C GLN A 63 11.36 -0.63 -2.99
N GLN A 64 10.95 -1.74 -3.62
CA GLN A 64 10.61 -1.75 -5.05
C GLN A 64 9.46 -0.79 -5.34
N TYR A 65 8.37 -0.86 -4.58
CA TYR A 65 7.22 0.01 -4.72
C TYR A 65 7.60 1.49 -4.57
N ASP A 66 8.38 1.84 -3.55
CA ASP A 66 8.86 3.20 -3.32
C ASP A 66 9.81 3.66 -4.44
N MET A 67 10.68 2.79 -4.96
CA MET A 67 11.52 3.06 -6.13
C MET A 67 10.71 3.27 -7.39
N TYR A 68 9.68 2.48 -7.64
CA TYR A 68 8.79 2.65 -8.79
C TYR A 68 7.93 3.90 -8.67
N ARG A 69 7.43 4.23 -7.47
CA ARG A 69 6.62 5.42 -7.21
C ARG A 69 7.44 6.71 -7.23
N LYS A 70 8.70 6.67 -6.79
CA LYS A 70 9.64 7.81 -6.87
C LYS A 70 10.33 7.91 -8.23
N GLY A 71 10.56 6.79 -8.91
CA GLY A 71 11.29 6.71 -10.18
C GLY A 71 10.42 6.72 -11.44
N GLY A 72 9.14 6.37 -11.34
CA GLY A 72 8.18 6.37 -12.44
C GLY A 72 7.14 7.46 -12.24
N PHE A 73 7.16 8.46 -13.13
CA PHE A 73 6.51 9.80 -13.03
C PHE A 73 7.29 10.89 -12.28
N GLY A 74 8.58 10.66 -11.98
CA GLY A 74 9.45 11.66 -11.33
C GLY A 74 10.80 11.95 -12.02
N ALA A 75 11.18 11.22 -13.07
CA ALA A 75 12.19 11.69 -14.03
C ALA A 75 11.40 12.45 -15.11
N GLY A 76 11.33 13.78 -15.10
CA GLY A 76 12.47 14.57 -15.57
C GLY A 76 12.91 13.98 -16.91
N SER A 77 12.39 14.37 -18.08
CA SER A 77 12.41 15.76 -18.55
C SER A 77 13.54 16.56 -17.88
N PHE A 78 14.72 15.96 -17.80
CA PHE A 78 15.97 16.69 -17.92
C PHE A 78 16.18 16.86 -19.43
N ASP A 79 15.41 17.79 -20.00
CA ASP A 79 15.75 18.41 -21.28
C ASP A 79 17.10 19.13 -21.06
N PHE A 80 18.16 18.58 -21.65
CA PHE A 80 19.46 19.23 -21.82
C PHE A 80 19.45 20.05 -23.10
#